data_AF-A0A933BTH0-F1
#
_entry.id   AF-A0A933BTH0-F1
#
_cell.length_a   1.000
_cell.length_b   1.000
_cell.length_c   1.000
_cell.angle_alpha   90.00
_cell.angle_beta   90.00
_cell.angle_gamma   90.00
#
_symmetry.space_group_name_H-M   'P 1'
#
loop_
_entity.id
_entity.type
_entity.pdbx_description
1 polymer ?
#
loop_
_entity_poly.entity_id
_entity_poly.type
_entity_poly.pdbx_seq_one_letter_code
_entity_poly.pdbx_strand_id
1 'polypeptide(L)'
;MPADPEQAPVPVPIEEVLDLHPFHPRDIPSVVEEYLREAAARGFREVRLIHGRGRGIQRRVVQEVLSRQPEVLRFADAPSDRGGWGATLVWLKPTGPSQAGPPP
;
A
#
# COMPACT_ATOMS: atom_id res chain seq x y z
N MET A 1 -20.44 -22.81 -14.44
CA MET A 1 -18.97 -22.91 -14.32
C MET A 1 -18.66 -22.86 -12.83
N PRO A 2 -18.03 -23.87 -12.23
CA PRO A 2 -17.52 -23.74 -10.87
C PRO A 2 -16.46 -22.64 -10.86
N ALA A 3 -16.42 -21.82 -9.82
CA ALA A 3 -15.34 -20.85 -9.63
C ALA A 3 -14.02 -21.62 -9.51
N ASP A 4 -13.00 -21.23 -10.27
CA ASP A 4 -11.66 -21.81 -10.14
C ASP A 4 -11.18 -21.64 -8.70
N PRO A 5 -10.73 -22.70 -8.00
CA PRO A 5 -10.26 -22.60 -6.62
C PRO A 5 -9.00 -21.72 -6.47
N GLU A 6 -8.31 -21.40 -7.58
CA GLU A 6 -7.23 -20.39 -7.63
C GLU A 6 -7.73 -18.93 -7.58
N GLN A 7 -9.03 -18.69 -7.77
CA GLN A 7 -9.65 -17.35 -7.69
C GLN A 7 -10.16 -17.02 -6.27
N ALA A 8 -9.91 -17.88 -5.29
CA ALA A 8 -10.25 -17.57 -3.90
C ALA A 8 -9.44 -16.34 -3.44
N PRO A 9 -10.08 -15.31 -2.84
CA PRO A 9 -9.37 -14.15 -2.36
C PRO A 9 -8.36 -14.56 -1.30
N VAL A 10 -7.07 -14.42 -1.61
CA VAL A 10 -5.99 -14.64 -0.65
C VAL A 10 -5.98 -13.45 0.31
N PRO A 11 -6.15 -13.66 1.63
CA PRO A 11 -6.10 -12.57 2.60
C PRO A 11 -4.71 -11.94 2.58
N VAL A 12 -4.64 -10.65 2.28
CA VAL A 12 -3.39 -9.88 2.34
C VAL A 12 -3.24 -9.34 3.76
N PRO A 13 -2.18 -9.70 4.51
CA PRO A 13 -1.94 -9.12 5.82
C PRO A 13 -1.69 -7.61 5.67
N ILE A 14 -2.35 -6.80 6.49
CA ILE A 14 -2.09 -5.35 6.53
C ILE A 14 -1.01 -5.10 7.57
N GLU A 15 0.21 -4.93 7.09
CA GLU A 15 1.41 -4.60 7.84
C GLU A 15 1.92 -3.21 7.42
N GLU A 16 3.08 -2.79 7.94
CA GLU A 16 3.72 -1.52 7.55
C GLU A 16 4.30 -1.53 6.12
N VAL A 17 4.34 -2.70 5.48
CA VAL A 17 4.89 -2.88 4.12
C VAL A 17 3.91 -3.65 3.26
N LEU A 18 3.66 -3.16 2.04
CA LEU A 18 2.95 -3.88 1.00
C LEU A 18 3.87 -4.09 -0.21
N ASP A 19 4.07 -5.35 -0.58
CA ASP A 19 4.76 -5.72 -1.81
C ASP A 19 3.76 -5.83 -2.97
N LEU A 20 3.94 -5.02 -4.01
CA LEU A 20 3.08 -4.97 -5.18
C LEU A 20 3.53 -5.90 -6.33
N HIS A 21 4.72 -6.52 -6.24
CA HIS A 21 5.20 -7.45 -7.28
C HIS A 21 4.26 -8.64 -7.58
N PRO A 22 3.55 -9.23 -6.58
CA PRO A 22 2.64 -10.34 -6.84
C PRO A 22 1.35 -9.94 -7.57
N PHE A 23 1.01 -8.65 -7.60
CA PHE A 23 -0.26 -8.18 -8.15
C PHE A 23 -0.15 -7.88 -9.64
N HIS A 24 -1.20 -8.17 -10.39
CA HIS A 24 -1.26 -7.79 -11.79
C HIS A 24 -1.32 -6.25 -11.91
N PRO A 25 -0.63 -5.61 -12.87
CA PRO A 25 -0.54 -4.16 -12.95
C PRO A 25 -1.87 -3.40 -12.97
N ARG A 26 -2.92 -4.03 -13.53
CA ARG A 26 -4.28 -3.47 -13.60
C ARG A 26 -4.98 -3.41 -12.23
N ASP A 27 -4.57 -4.25 -11.29
CA ASP A 27 -5.19 -4.40 -9.98
C ASP A 27 -4.46 -3.56 -8.92
N ILE A 28 -3.24 -3.09 -9.21
CA ILE A 28 -2.45 -2.25 -8.29
C ILE A 28 -3.25 -1.04 -7.76
N PRO A 29 -4.02 -0.28 -8.57
CA PRO A 29 -4.75 0.87 -8.05
C PRO A 29 -5.73 0.49 -6.94
N SER A 30 -6.59 -0.51 -7.17
CA SER A 30 -7.60 -0.91 -6.19
C SER A 30 -6.97 -1.55 -4.95
N VAL A 31 -5.88 -2.31 -5.12
CA VAL A 31 -5.12 -2.90 -4.00
C VAL A 31 -4.52 -1.81 -3.11
N VAL A 32 -3.91 -0.79 -3.71
CA VAL A 32 -3.32 0.34 -2.97
C VAL A 32 -4.40 1.12 -2.22
N GLU A 33 -5.54 1.39 -2.87
CA GLU A 33 -6.68 2.08 -2.23
C GLU A 33 -7.21 1.35 -1.01
N GLU A 34 -7.47 0.04 -1.13
CA GLU A 34 -7.97 -0.77 -0.01
C GLU A 34 -6.95 -0.90 1.11
N TYR A 35 -5.69 -1.13 0.76
CA TYR A 35 -4.61 -1.23 1.74
C TYR A 35 -4.48 0.06 2.57
N LEU A 36 -4.57 1.24 1.95
CA LEU A 36 -4.42 2.52 2.67
C LEU A 36 -5.58 2.78 3.63
N ARG A 37 -6.81 2.42 3.24
CA ARG A 37 -7.98 2.48 4.14
C ARG A 37 -7.78 1.60 5.36
N GLU A 38 -7.45 0.33 5.14
CA GLU A 38 -7.23 -0.63 6.22
C GLU A 38 -6.03 -0.25 7.10
N ALA A 39 -4.95 0.24 6.49
CA ALA A 39 -3.77 0.66 7.23
C ALA A 39 -4.06 1.87 8.13
N ALA A 40 -4.80 2.85 7.61
CA ALA A 40 -5.23 4.00 8.40
C ALA A 40 -6.22 3.61 9.50
N ALA A 41 -7.13 2.66 9.24
CA ALA A 41 -8.06 2.15 10.24
C ALA A 41 -7.35 1.41 11.39
N ARG A 42 -6.24 0.73 11.09
CA ARG A 42 -5.36 0.09 12.09
C ARG A 42 -4.42 1.06 12.81
N GLY A 43 -4.44 2.34 12.43
CA GLY A 43 -3.67 3.39 13.08
C GLY A 43 -2.21 3.49 12.66
N PHE A 44 -1.80 2.82 11.56
CA PHE A 44 -0.48 3.01 10.99
C PHE A 44 -0.26 4.47 10.61
N ARG A 45 0.96 4.98 10.88
CA ARG A 45 1.34 6.37 10.60
C ARG A 45 2.23 6.51 9.39
N GLU A 46 2.98 5.47 9.09
CA GLU A 46 3.86 5.35 7.94
C GLU A 46 3.70 3.94 7.39
N VAL A 47 3.58 3.82 6.08
CA VAL A 47 3.59 2.55 5.36
C VAL A 47 4.50 2.66 4.14
N ARG A 48 4.98 1.52 3.65
CA ARG A 48 5.86 1.44 2.48
C ARG A 48 5.27 0.54 1.40
N LEU A 49 5.12 1.10 0.20
CA LEU A 49 4.63 0.39 -0.98
C LEU A 49 5.80 0.03 -1.88
N ILE A 50 6.09 -1.26 -2.06
CA ILE A 50 7.19 -1.75 -2.91
C ILE A 50 6.63 -2.09 -4.29
N HIS A 51 6.97 -1.31 -5.31
CA HIS A 51 6.49 -1.49 -6.69
C HIS A 51 7.60 -1.79 -7.70
N GLY A 52 8.82 -2.00 -7.20
CA GLY A 52 10.00 -2.24 -8.01
C GLY A 52 10.47 -1.00 -8.78
N ARG A 53 11.66 -1.11 -9.38
CA ARG A 53 12.32 -0.03 -10.11
C ARG A 53 11.82 0.03 -11.56
N GLY A 54 11.96 -1.05 -12.34
CA GLY A 54 11.43 -1.13 -13.71
C GLY A 54 11.71 0.12 -14.56
N ARG A 55 10.71 0.58 -15.32
CA ARG A 55 10.75 1.86 -16.07
C ARG A 55 10.03 3.00 -15.35
N GLY A 56 9.66 2.83 -14.08
CA GLY A 56 8.91 3.82 -13.29
C GLY A 56 7.41 3.90 -13.58
N ILE A 57 6.85 2.99 -14.37
CA ILE A 57 5.40 2.96 -14.68
C ILE A 57 4.58 2.72 -13.41
N GLN A 58 4.88 1.64 -12.67
CA GLN A 58 4.14 1.34 -11.43
C GLN A 58 4.33 2.44 -10.37
N ARG A 59 5.55 2.98 -10.23
CA ARG A 59 5.80 4.16 -9.38
C ARG A 59 4.84 5.30 -9.69
N ARG A 60 4.67 5.65 -10.97
CA ARG A 60 3.75 6.73 -11.39
C ARG A 60 2.29 6.40 -11.06
N VAL A 61 1.85 5.17 -11.35
CA VAL A 61 0.49 4.71 -11.04
C VAL A 61 0.22 4.78 -9.53
N VAL A 62 1.13 4.25 -8.71
CA VAL A 62 1.04 4.31 -7.25
C VAL A 62 0.95 5.76 -6.77
N GLN A 63 1.85 6.64 -7.21
CA GLN A 63 1.86 8.05 -6.79
C GLN A 63 0.61 8.82 -7.26
N GLU A 64 0.06 8.48 -8.43
CA GLU A 64 -1.22 9.05 -8.90
C GLU A 64 -2.38 8.63 -7.99
N VAL A 65 -2.47 7.35 -7.62
CA VAL A 65 -3.48 6.85 -6.67
C VAL A 65 -3.33 7.55 -5.32
N LEU A 66 -2.12 7.61 -4.78
CA LEU A 66 -1.82 8.26 -3.49
C LEU A 66 -2.24 9.73 -3.45
N SER A 67 -2.09 10.46 -4.56
CA SER A 67 -2.47 11.87 -4.65
C SER A 67 -3.96 12.14 -4.48
N ARG A 68 -4.80 11.10 -4.61
CA ARG A 68 -6.26 11.18 -4.52
C ARG A 68 -6.80 10.60 -3.22
N GLN A 69 -5.98 9.94 -2.42
CA GLN A 69 -6.45 9.25 -1.22
C GLN A 69 -6.61 10.20 -0.03
N PRO A 70 -7.80 10.27 0.59
CA PRO A 70 -8.04 11.15 1.72
C PRO A 70 -7.27 10.76 2.97
N GLU A 71 -6.82 9.51 3.12
CA GLU A 71 -6.04 9.01 4.26
C GLU A 71 -4.59 9.46 4.19
N VAL A 72 -4.09 9.86 3.02
CA VAL A 72 -2.67 10.19 2.81
C VAL A 72 -2.42 11.65 3.20
N LEU A 73 -1.41 11.88 4.04
CA LEU A 73 -0.88 13.21 4.37
C LEU A 73 0.15 13.67 3.34
N ARG A 74 1.09 12.79 3.03
CA ARG A 74 2.18 13.02 2.08
C ARG A 74 2.78 11.68 1.66
N PHE A 75 3.53 11.70 0.56
CA PHE A 75 4.30 10.54 0.10
C PHE A 75 5.58 11.00 -0.58
N ALA A 76 6.57 10.12 -0.63
CA ALA A 76 7.84 10.34 -1.29
C ALA A 76 8.46 9.01 -1.73
N ASP A 77 9.40 9.05 -2.67
CA ASP A 77 10.26 7.90 -2.89
C ASP A 77 10.95 7.51 -1.58
N ALA A 78 11.12 6.21 -1.35
CA ALA A 78 11.83 5.74 -0.18
C ALA A 78 13.30 6.17 -0.23
N PRO A 79 13.99 6.33 0.92
CA PRO A 79 15.43 6.51 0.94
C PRO A 79 16.14 5.27 0.36
N SER A 80 17.39 5.44 -0.07
CA SER A 80 18.15 4.40 -0.79
C SER A 80 18.28 3.09 -0.03
N ASP A 81 18.41 3.16 1.29
CA ASP A 81 18.48 2.01 2.22
C ASP A 81 17.14 1.28 2.41
N ARG A 82 16.03 1.91 2.02
CA ARG A 82 14.66 1.35 2.09
C ARG A 82 14.05 1.08 0.72
N GLY A 83 14.87 0.99 -0.33
CA GLY A 83 14.44 0.62 -1.69
C GLY A 83 14.48 1.75 -2.71
N GLY A 84 14.83 2.97 -2.30
CA GLY A 84 14.94 4.11 -3.21
C GLY A 84 13.62 4.37 -3.96
N TRP A 85 13.76 4.82 -5.20
CA TRP A 85 12.63 4.99 -6.14
C TRP A 85 11.92 3.67 -6.54
N GLY A 86 12.36 2.51 -6.04
CA GLY A 86 11.64 1.24 -6.18
C GLY A 86 10.52 1.05 -5.15
N ALA A 87 10.42 1.95 -4.17
CA ALA A 87 9.36 1.97 -3.19
C ALA A 87 8.90 3.39 -2.90
N THR A 88 7.66 3.54 -2.45
CA THR A 88 7.10 4.82 -2.01
C THR A 88 6.79 4.73 -0.52
N LEU A 89 7.32 5.67 0.27
CA LEU A 89 6.90 5.88 1.66
C LEU A 89 5.66 6.77 1.68
N VAL A 90 4.68 6.38 2.48
CA VAL A 90 3.39 7.04 2.60
C VAL A 90 3.14 7.35 4.07
N TRP A 91 2.86 8.62 4.37
CA TRP A 91 2.47 9.04 5.71
C TRP A 91 0.96 9.22 5.75
N LEU A 92 0.34 8.58 6.73
CA LEU A 92 -1.11 8.51 6.88
C LEU A 92 -1.61 9.51 7.93
N LYS A 93 -2.84 9.98 7.73
CA LYS A 93 -3.53 10.85 8.68
C LYS A 93 -3.74 10.12 10.01
N PRO A 94 -3.60 10.83 11.15
CA PRO A 94 -4.15 10.38 12.40
C PRO A 94 -5.66 10.10 12.23
N THR A 95 -6.05 8.84 12.25
CA THR A 95 -7.37 8.49 12.75
C THR A 95 -7.39 8.83 14.26
N GLY A 96 -8.50 9.39 14.76
CA GLY A 96 -8.66 9.79 16.17
C GLY A 96 -8.35 8.64 17.15
N PRO A 97 -8.35 8.88 18.48
CA PRO A 97 -7.61 8.07 19.47
C PRO A 97 -7.72 6.56 19.20
N SER A 98 -6.59 5.99 18.77
CA SER A 98 -6.46 4.56 18.49
C SER A 98 -6.70 3.77 19.76
N GLN A 99 -7.73 2.91 19.74
CA GLN A 99 -7.91 1.81 20.70
C GLN A 99 -7.39 0.48 20.12
N ALA A 100 -6.32 0.53 19.33
CA ALA A 100 -5.59 -0.66 18.91
C ALA A 100 -4.16 -0.55 19.40
N GLY A 101 -3.85 -1.26 20.48
CA GLY A 101 -2.47 -1.58 20.84
C GLY A 101 -1.81 -2.41 19.73
N PRO A 102 -0.47 -2.49 19.71
CA PRO A 102 0.23 -3.34 18.75
C PRO A 102 -0.24 -4.80 18.90
N PRO A 103 -0.35 -5.57 17.80
CA PRO A 103 -0.61 -7.00 17.91
C PRO A 103 0.51 -7.67 18.75
N PRO A 104 0.18 -8.73 19.50
CA PRO A 104 1.12 -9.41 20.40
C PRO A 104 2.31 -10.04 19.68
#